data_AF-A0A352NK28-F1
#
_entry.id   AF-A0A352NK28-F1
#
_cell.length_a   1.000
_cell.length_b   1.000
_cell.length_c   1.000
_cell.angle_alpha   90.00
_cell.angle_beta   90.00
_cell.angle_gamma   90.00
#
_symmetry.space_group_name_H-M   'P 1'
#
loop_
_entity.id
_entity.type
_entity.pdbx_description
1 polymer ?
#
loop_
_entity_poly.entity_id
_entity_poly.type
_entity_poly.pdbx_seq_one_letter_code
_entity_poly.pdbx_strand_id
1 'polypeptide(L)' 'MLKKIIETIRIERLRQKMTLKELSEVSTVSVKQICEIENEKVTPSLKTLEKLAQPLGLEIKVYIITSDNKLAKAAGE' A
#
# COMPACT_ATOMS: atom_id res chain seq x y z
N MET A 1 -6.35 10.86 1.37
CA MET A 1 -5.12 10.36 0.70
C MET A 1 -5.09 8.83 0.69
N LEU A 2 -5.13 8.17 1.86
CA LEU A 2 -5.11 6.71 1.97
C LEU A 2 -6.21 5.99 1.16
N LYS A 3 -7.44 6.52 1.17
CA LYS A 3 -8.56 6.00 0.36
C LYS A 3 -8.25 5.92 -1.13
N LYS A 4 -7.56 6.93 -1.68
CA LYS A 4 -7.18 6.94 -3.11
C LYS A 4 -6.15 5.86 -3.43
N ILE A 5 -5.24 5.56 -2.51
CA ILE A 5 -4.24 4.49 -2.67
C ILE A 5 -4.96 3.13 -2.68
N ILE A 6 -5.85 2.90 -1.70
CA ILE A 6 -6.66 1.67 -1.61
C ILE A 6 -7.49 1.49 -2.88
N GLU A 7 -8.18 2.53 -3.33
CA GLU A 7 -8.99 2.49 -4.56
C GLU A 7 -8.14 2.21 -5.80
N THR A 8 -6.94 2.79 -5.88
CA THR A 8 -6.00 2.54 -6.99
C THR A 8 -5.58 1.07 -7.05
N ILE A 9 -5.24 0.48 -5.89
CA ILE A 9 -4.89 -0.95 -5.77
C ILE A 9 -6.08 -1.82 -6.21
N ARG A 10 -7.30 -1.49 -5.74
CA ARG A 10 -8.52 -2.21 -6.11
C ARG A 10 -8.79 -2.15 -7.61
N ILE A 11 -8.72 -0.96 -8.20
CA ILE A 11 -8.93 -0.75 -9.64
C ILE A 11 -7.92 -1.56 -10.45
N GLU A 12 -6.64 -1.54 -10.07
CA GLU A 12 -5.60 -2.29 -10.76
C GLU A 12 -5.83 -3.80 -10.69
N ARG A 13 -6.19 -4.32 -9.50
CA ARG A 13 -6.57 -5.72 -9.32
C ARG A 13 -7.73 -6.13 -10.24
N LEU A 14 -8.77 -5.31 -10.30
CA LEU A 14 -9.94 -5.56 -11.16
C LEU A 14 -9.58 -5.47 -12.65
N ARG A 15 -8.71 -4.53 -13.05
CA ARG A 15 -8.20 -4.39 -14.42
C ARG A 15 -7.46 -5.65 -14.88
N GLN A 16 -6.70 -6.28 -13.99
CA GLN A 16 -6.00 -7.54 -14.23
C GLN A 16 -6.90 -8.78 -14.08
N LYS A 17 -8.19 -8.61 -13.78
CA LYS A 17 -9.16 -9.68 -13.49
C LYS A 17 -8.72 -10.60 -12.34
N MET A 18 -7.87 -10.10 -11.45
CA MET A 18 -7.35 -10.86 -10.32
C MET A 18 -8.40 -10.91 -9.19
N THR A 19 -8.68 -12.11 -8.71
CA THR A 19 -9.56 -12.35 -7.56
C THR A 19 -8.88 -11.96 -6.25
N LEU A 20 -9.68 -11.81 -5.18
CA LEU A 20 -9.12 -11.60 -3.84
C LEU A 20 -8.24 -12.77 -3.37
N LYS A 21 -8.57 -14.00 -3.80
CA LYS A 21 -7.80 -15.21 -3.47
C LYS A 21 -6.44 -15.19 -4.15
N GLU A 22 -6.40 -14.92 -5.46
CA GLU A 22 -5.14 -14.82 -6.20
C GLU A 22 -4.26 -13.70 -5.64
N LEU A 23 -4.82 -12.51 -5.37
CA LEU A 23 -4.05 -11.44 -4.74
C LEU A 23 -3.55 -11.85 -3.34
N SER A 24 -4.36 -12.58 -2.57
CA SER A 24 -3.97 -13.07 -1.24
C SER A 24 -2.75 -13.98 -1.30
N GLU A 25 -2.73 -14.90 -2.26
CA GLU A 25 -1.65 -15.86 -2.46
C GLU A 25 -0.32 -15.16 -2.79
N VAL A 26 -0.34 -14.17 -3.68
CA VAL A 26 0.88 -13.48 -4.11
C VAL A 26 1.32 -12.34 -3.19
N SER A 27 0.40 -11.72 -2.44
CA SER A 27 0.71 -10.60 -1.53
C SER A 27 1.05 -11.05 -0.11
N THR A 28 0.74 -12.30 0.27
CA THR A 28 0.77 -12.80 1.66
C THR A 28 -0.17 -12.05 2.62
N VAL A 29 -1.17 -11.33 2.09
CA VAL A 29 -2.23 -10.67 2.86
C VAL A 29 -3.49 -11.51 2.79
N SER A 30 -4.14 -11.81 3.91
CA SER A 30 -5.32 -12.69 3.89
C SER A 30 -6.49 -12.11 3.08
N VAL A 31 -7.27 -12.97 2.41
CA VAL A 31 -8.50 -12.59 1.68
C VAL A 31 -9.42 -11.71 2.53
N LYS A 32 -9.62 -12.07 3.81
CA LYS A 32 -10.42 -11.30 4.76
C LYS A 32 -9.89 -9.88 4.90
N GLN A 33 -8.59 -9.73 5.11
CA GLN A 33 -7.96 -8.42 5.28
C GLN A 33 -8.01 -7.59 4.00
N ILE A 34 -7.81 -8.19 2.82
CA ILE A 34 -7.96 -7.48 1.54
C ILE A 34 -9.40 -6.97 1.37
N CYS A 35 -10.40 -7.81 1.66
CA CYS A 35 -11.80 -7.44 1.61
C CYS A 35 -12.12 -6.29 2.59
N GLU A 36 -11.63 -6.35 3.82
CA GLU A 36 -11.81 -5.29 4.81
C GLU A 36 -11.12 -3.98 4.38
N ILE A 37 -9.93 -4.05 3.77
CA ILE A 37 -9.20 -2.89 3.25
C ILE A 37 -9.98 -2.23 2.10
N GLU A 38 -10.38 -3.02 1.09
CA GLU A 38 -11.08 -2.50 -0.11
C GLU A 38 -12.48 -1.95 0.21
N ASN A 39 -13.07 -2.34 1.34
CA ASN A 39 -14.34 -1.83 1.85
C ASN A 39 -14.17 -0.79 2.98
N GLU A 40 -12.96 -0.26 3.16
CA GLU A 40 -12.63 0.77 4.16
C GLU A 40 -12.96 0.40 5.62
N LYS A 41 -13.04 -0.90 5.95
CA LYS A 41 -13.34 -1.40 7.29
C LYS A 41 -12.13 -1.40 8.22
N VAL A 42 -10.92 -1.41 7.65
CA VAL A 42 -9.66 -1.38 8.40
C VAL A 42 -8.69 -0.40 7.76
N THR A 43 -7.81 0.17 8.58
CA THR A 43 -6.73 1.04 8.11
C THR A 43 -5.47 0.21 7.90
N PRO A 44 -4.99 0.00 6.66
CA PRO A 44 -3.78 -0.77 6.40
C PRO A 44 -2.51 0.01 6.79
N SER A 45 -1.44 -0.73 7.12
CA SER A 45 -0.10 -0.16 7.24
C SER A 45 0.52 0.12 5.86
N LEU A 46 1.55 0.97 5.81
CA LEU A 46 2.32 1.18 4.57
C LEU A 46 2.85 -0.14 3.99
N LYS A 47 3.42 -0.99 4.84
CA LYS A 47 3.91 -2.33 4.46
C LYS A 47 2.81 -3.21 3.88
N THR A 48 1.58 -3.10 4.39
CA THR A 48 0.42 -3.83 3.85
C THR A 48 0.03 -3.29 2.47
N LEU A 49 0.06 -1.97 2.27
CA LEU A 49 -0.19 -1.38 0.96
C LEU A 49 0.86 -1.82 -0.07
N GLU A 50 2.14 -1.83 0.32
CA GLU A 50 3.24 -2.30 -0.55
C GLU A 50 3.06 -3.76 -0.96
N LYS A 51 2.72 -4.64 -0.01
CA LYS A 51 2.43 -6.06 -0.28
C LYS A 51 1.30 -6.26 -1.29
N LEU A 52 0.29 -5.39 -1.29
CA LEU A 52 -0.83 -5.45 -2.24
C LEU A 52 -0.48 -4.83 -3.58
N ALA A 53 0.32 -3.77 -3.59
CA ALA A 53 0.71 -3.03 -4.79
C ALA A 53 1.73 -3.79 -5.65
N GLN A 54 2.73 -4.41 -5.03
CA GLN A 54 3.86 -5.02 -5.73
C GLN A 54 3.42 -6.12 -6.72
N PRO A 55 2.56 -7.09 -6.37
CA PRO A 55 2.13 -8.13 -7.31
C PRO A 55 1.28 -7.59 -8.47
N LEU A 56 0.69 -6.41 -8.30
CA LEU A 56 -0.07 -5.70 -9.33
C LEU A 56 0.82 -4.84 -10.25
N GLY A 57 2.15 -4.86 -10.05
CA GLY A 57 3.10 -4.06 -10.82
C GLY A 57 3.10 -2.57 -10.42
N LEU A 58 2.60 -2.25 -9.24
CA LEU A 58 2.58 -0.88 -8.70
C LEU A 58 3.74 -0.67 -7.71
N GLU A 59 4.34 0.51 -7.76
CA GLU A 59 5.38 0.94 -6.83
C GLU A 59 4.84 2.07 -5.94
N ILE A 60 4.98 1.94 -4.62
CA ILE A 60 4.61 2.99 -3.66
C ILE A 60 5.88 3.71 -3.21
N LYS A 61 5.94 5.04 -3.44
CA LYS A 61 7.01 5.90 -2.94
C LYS A 61 6.46 6.91 -1.95
N VAL A 62 7.10 7.02 -0.79
CA VAL A 62 6.74 7.98 0.24
C VAL A 62 7.89 8.96 0.41
N TYR A 63 7.57 10.25 0.35
CA TYR A 63 8.51 11.33 0.59
C TYR A 63 8.12 12.07 1.86
N ILE A 64 9.08 12.22 2.76
CA ILE A 64 8.95 13.07 3.95
C ILE A 64 9.70 14.36 3.63
N ILE A 65 8.96 15.45 3.49
CA ILE A 65 9.53 16.77 3.28
C ILE A 65 9.47 17.51 4.61
N THR A 66 10.63 17.81 5.18
CA THR A 66 10.73 18.61 6.40
C THR A 66 11.18 20.02 6.04
N SER A 67 10.45 21.04 6.52
CA SER A 67 10.87 22.44 6.39
C SER A 67 12.02 22.81 7.33
N ASP A 68 12.38 21.92 8.27
CA ASP A 68 13.41 22.15 9.29
C ASP A 68 14.77 21.59 8.86
N ASN A 69 15.77 22.47 8.72
CA ASN A 69 17.19 22.17 8.47
C ASN A 69 17.91 21.51 9.68
N LYS A 70 17.18 20.86 10.59
CA LYS A 70 17.74 20.32 11.85
C LYS A 70 18.20 18.87 11.74
N LEU A 71 17.71 18.10 10.77
CA LEU A 71 18.08 16.69 10.59
C LEU A 71 19.45 16.50 9.91
N ALA A 72 19.96 17.51 9.20
CA ALA A 72 21.28 17.45 8.54
C ALA A 72 22.47 17.50 9.52
N LYS A 73 22.25 17.89 10.80
CA LYS A 73 23.33 18.03 11.80
C LYS A 73 23.61 16.78 12.64
N ALA A 74 22.80 15.73 12.55
CA ALA A 74 22.98 14.53 13.37
C ALA A 74 23.73 13.38 12.66
N ALA A 75 24.09 13.54 11.38
CA ALA A 75 24.80 12.53 10.59
C ALA A 75 26.30 12.85 10.39
N GLY A 76 26.84 13.78 11.17
CA GLY A 76 28.24 14.17 11.09
C GLY A 76 28.75 14.71 12.42
N GLU A 77 28.90 13.81 13.39
CA GLU A 77 29.84 13.87 14.53
C GLU A 77 30.32 12.45 14.84
#